data_AF-A0A8E4EMB1-F1
#
_entry.id   AF-A0A8E4EMB1-F1
#
_cell.length_a   1.000
_cell.length_b   1.000
_cell.length_c   1.000
_cell.angle_alpha   90.00
_cell.angle_beta   90.00
_cell.angle_gamma   90.00
#
_symmetry.space_group_name_H-M   'P 1'
#
loop_
_entity.id
_entity.type
_entity.pdbx_description
1 polymer ?
#
loop_
_entity_poly.entity_id
_entity_poly.type
_entity_poly.pdbx_seq_one_letter_code
_entity_poly.pdbx_strand_id
1 'polypeptide(L)'
;MNYKQCARYLSQFGITLSRNERGAQKRWYTTTPAGNITQFSSLRHARNYWDLEAKQCAYQLARSRTLVLAAESLDERSRSEFNDWIDGIQHSLPDEMFKKNINTKLEHSTESWEFEAKRLAKIHGSIADATFTVLLKQARQERLDAFSPPNEGLQNGKLGQQCGWR
;
A
#
# COMPACT_ATOMS: atom_id res chain seq x y z
N MET A 1 -7.83 26.44 -7.58
CA MET A 1 -8.25 25.02 -7.49
C MET A 1 -9.73 24.98 -7.15
N ASN A 2 -10.56 24.38 -8.00
CA ASN A 2 -12.00 24.26 -7.74
C ASN A 2 -12.36 22.90 -7.09
N TYR A 3 -13.60 22.77 -6.61
CA TYR A 3 -14.09 21.56 -5.94
C TYR A 3 -13.93 20.29 -6.81
N LYS A 4 -14.41 20.32 -8.07
CA LYS A 4 -14.39 19.16 -8.97
C LYS A 4 -12.98 18.63 -9.19
N GLN A 5 -12.01 19.53 -9.38
CA GLN A 5 -10.59 19.17 -9.53
C GLN A 5 -10.04 18.52 -8.26
N CYS A 6 -10.34 19.09 -7.09
CA CYS A 6 -9.85 18.56 -5.82
C CYS A 6 -10.49 17.21 -5.48
N ALA A 7 -11.80 17.07 -5.68
CA ALA A 7 -12.52 15.82 -5.45
C ALA A 7 -11.99 14.69 -6.35
N ARG A 8 -11.81 14.95 -7.65
CA ARG A 8 -11.23 13.98 -8.58
C ARG A 8 -9.79 13.60 -8.24
N TYR A 9 -9.03 14.54 -7.67
CA TYR A 9 -7.67 14.26 -7.23
C TYR A 9 -7.67 13.35 -5.99
N LEU A 10 -8.42 13.71 -4.96
CA LEU A 10 -8.53 12.95 -3.71
C LEU A 10 -9.14 11.55 -3.91
N SER A 11 -10.05 11.38 -4.87
CA SER A 11 -10.62 10.07 -5.19
C SER A 11 -9.58 9.07 -5.71
N GLN A 12 -8.44 9.54 -6.27
CA GLN A 12 -7.34 8.66 -6.67
C GLN A 12 -6.62 8.02 -5.48
N PHE A 13 -6.81 8.56 -4.27
CA PHE A 13 -6.30 8.04 -3.01
C PHE A 13 -7.39 7.34 -2.17
N GLY A 14 -8.57 7.10 -2.76
CA GLY A 14 -9.71 6.52 -2.06
C GLY A 14 -10.40 7.48 -1.08
N ILE A 15 -10.20 8.79 -1.24
CA ILE A 15 -10.73 9.80 -0.33
C ILE A 15 -11.89 10.54 -0.99
N THR A 16 -13.05 10.53 -0.33
CA THR A 16 -14.22 11.28 -0.78
C THR A 16 -14.19 12.67 -0.20
N LEU A 17 -14.35 13.71 -1.03
CA LEU A 17 -14.46 15.10 -0.59
C LEU A 17 -15.92 15.55 -0.64
N SER A 18 -16.41 16.14 0.44
CA SER A 18 -17.74 16.74 0.53
C SER A 18 -17.67 18.12 1.19
N ARG A 19 -18.78 18.85 1.14
CA ARG A 19 -18.94 20.16 1.74
C ARG A 19 -20.16 20.14 2.63
N ASN A 20 -20.05 20.65 3.86
CA ASN A 20 -21.23 20.90 4.65
C ASN A 20 -21.83 22.25 4.22
N GLU A 21 -23.04 22.20 3.68
CA GLU A 21 -23.83 23.39 3.33
C GLU A 21 -24.65 23.90 4.52
N ARG A 22 -24.74 23.12 5.61
CA ARG A 22 -25.48 23.44 6.82
C ARG A 22 -24.55 24.07 7.86
N GLY A 23 -24.77 25.35 8.16
CA GLY A 23 -24.08 26.10 9.22
C GLY A 23 -23.45 27.40 8.76
N ALA A 24 -23.08 28.27 9.71
CA ALA A 24 -22.52 29.60 9.44
C ALA A 24 -21.11 29.58 8.81
N GLN A 25 -20.36 28.47 8.96
CA GLN A 25 -19.03 28.30 8.38
C GLN A 25 -19.03 27.20 7.32
N LYS A 26 -18.68 27.59 6.08
CA LYS A 26 -18.46 26.67 4.95
C LYS A 26 -17.20 25.82 5.21
N ARG A 27 -17.36 24.62 5.78
CA ARG A 27 -16.28 23.65 6.01
C ARG A 27 -16.26 22.56 4.92
N TRP A 28 -15.06 22.07 4.63
CA TRP A 28 -14.83 20.92 3.75
C TRP A 28 -14.59 19.69 4.59
N TYR A 29 -15.04 18.54 4.10
CA TYR A 29 -14.96 17.27 4.81
C TYR A 29 -14.37 16.24 3.88
N THR A 30 -13.51 15.39 4.40
CA THR A 30 -13.12 14.18 3.68
C THR A 30 -13.57 12.95 4.44
N THR A 31 -14.00 11.94 3.69
CA THR A 31 -14.46 10.66 4.23
C THR A 31 -13.64 9.53 3.62
N THR A 32 -13.11 8.64 4.45
CA THR A 32 -12.46 7.40 4.01
C THR A 32 -13.49 6.27 3.83
N PRO A 33 -13.17 5.15 3.16
CA PRO A 33 -14.07 4.01 3.03
C PRO A 33 -14.50 3.43 4.39
N ALA A 34 -13.61 3.46 5.38
CA ALA A 34 -13.89 3.08 6.77
C ALA A 34 -14.85 4.04 7.51
N GLY A 35 -15.28 5.14 6.89
CA GLY A 35 -16.20 6.11 7.48
C GLY A 35 -15.53 7.18 8.34
N ASN A 36 -14.19 7.26 8.35
CA ASN A 36 -13.48 8.30 9.10
C ASN A 36 -13.70 9.66 8.43
N ILE A 37 -14.14 10.65 9.21
CA ILE A 37 -14.44 12.00 8.73
C ILE A 37 -13.44 13.00 9.28
N THR A 38 -12.75 13.72 8.39
CA THR A 38 -11.81 14.79 8.74
C THR A 38 -12.30 16.13 8.20
N GLN A 39 -12.22 17.18 9.01
CA GLN A 39 -12.69 18.53 8.66
C GLN A 39 -11.55 19.45 8.24
N PHE A 40 -11.80 20.29 7.23
CA PHE A 40 -10.83 21.25 6.71
C PHE A 40 -11.44 22.63 6.49
N SER A 41 -10.61 23.65 6.71
CA SER A 41 -10.94 25.06 6.48
C SER A 41 -10.96 25.45 5.00
N SER A 42 -10.25 24.71 4.13
CA SER A 42 -10.20 24.99 2.69
C SER A 42 -9.87 23.74 1.86
N LEU A 43 -10.17 23.77 0.56
CA LEU A 43 -9.78 22.74 -0.40
C LEU A 43 -8.24 22.54 -0.45
N ARG A 44 -7.48 23.63 -0.35
CA ARG A 44 -6.01 23.57 -0.35
C ARG A 44 -5.50 22.83 0.88
N HIS A 45 -6.09 23.09 2.05
CA HIS A 45 -5.73 22.42 3.29
C HIS A 45 -6.05 20.91 3.20
N ALA A 46 -7.25 20.54 2.75
CA ALA A 46 -7.61 19.14 2.55
C ALA A 46 -6.63 18.42 1.61
N ARG A 47 -6.29 19.04 0.47
CA ARG A 47 -5.31 18.48 -0.46
C ARG A 47 -3.94 18.30 0.18
N ASN A 48 -3.38 19.35 0.78
CA ASN A 48 -2.03 19.30 1.37
C ASN A 48 -1.92 18.24 2.47
N TYR A 49 -2.98 18.06 3.26
CA TYR A 49 -3.05 17.00 4.26
C TYR A 49 -2.94 15.62 3.60
N TRP A 50 -3.79 15.33 2.61
CA TRP A 50 -3.76 14.03 1.93
C TRP A 50 -2.52 13.80 1.06
N ASP A 51 -1.89 14.86 0.54
CA ASP A 51 -0.58 14.78 -0.12
C ASP A 51 0.51 14.33 0.87
N LEU A 52 0.47 14.82 2.11
CA LEU A 52 1.40 14.40 3.16
C LEU A 52 1.16 12.94 3.56
N GLU A 53 -0.10 12.55 3.79
CA GLU A 53 -0.48 11.17 4.09
C GLU A 53 -0.05 10.21 2.97
N ALA A 54 -0.25 10.60 1.70
CA ALA A 54 0.17 9.80 0.55
C ALA A 54 1.69 9.61 0.48
N LYS A 55 2.46 10.68 0.74
CA LYS A 55 3.93 10.60 0.81
C LYS A 55 4.38 9.69 1.96
N GLN A 56 3.76 9.82 3.11
CA GLN A 56 4.06 8.98 4.27
C GLN A 56 3.73 7.52 3.99
N CYS A 57 2.59 7.23 3.37
CA CYS A 57 2.19 5.89 2.95
C CYS A 57 3.23 5.26 2.00
N ALA A 58 3.64 5.99 0.96
CA ALA A 58 4.68 5.52 0.02
C ALA A 58 6.04 5.30 0.72
N TYR A 59 6.42 6.20 1.62
CA TYR A 59 7.64 6.04 2.43
C TYR A 59 7.59 4.80 3.33
N GLN A 60 6.45 4.54 3.99
CA GLN A 60 6.27 3.35 4.83
C GLN A 60 6.30 2.06 4.02
N LEU A 61 5.78 2.06 2.78
CA LEU A 61 5.92 0.92 1.89
C LEU A 61 7.40 0.65 1.57
N ALA A 62 8.16 1.68 1.18
CA ALA A 62 9.59 1.53 0.90
C ALA A 62 10.36 1.01 2.12
N ARG A 63 10.05 1.51 3.31
CA ARG A 63 10.59 0.98 4.57
C ARG A 63 10.20 -0.48 4.81
N SER A 64 8.96 -0.85 4.50
CA SER A 64 8.46 -2.22 4.65
C SER A 64 9.19 -3.20 3.73
N ARG A 65 9.39 -2.85 2.46
CA ARG A 65 10.19 -3.64 1.51
C ARG A 65 11.62 -3.84 2.01
N THR A 66 12.20 -2.77 2.51
CA THR A 66 13.55 -2.78 3.08
C THR A 66 13.66 -3.77 4.26
N LEU A 67 12.67 -3.77 5.17
CA LEU A 67 12.62 -4.70 6.30
C LEU A 67 12.45 -6.16 5.86
N VAL A 68 11.56 -6.41 4.89
CA VAL A 68 11.35 -7.74 4.32
C VAL A 68 12.64 -8.26 3.68
N LEU A 69 13.33 -7.42 2.90
CA LEU A 69 14.62 -7.78 2.30
C LEU A 69 15.68 -8.11 3.35
N ALA A 70 15.77 -7.30 4.40
CA ALA A 70 16.74 -7.54 5.45
C ALA A 70 16.47 -8.83 6.25
N ALA A 71 15.19 -9.20 6.40
CA ALA A 71 14.78 -10.45 7.03
C ALA A 71 15.25 -11.70 6.25
N GLU A 72 15.55 -11.58 4.96
CA GLU A 72 16.15 -12.69 4.17
C GLU A 72 17.53 -13.08 4.72
N SER A 73 18.28 -12.14 5.29
CA SER A 73 19.59 -12.40 5.89
C SER A 73 19.54 -13.13 7.23
N LEU A 74 18.35 -13.20 7.86
CA LEU A 74 18.17 -13.89 9.14
C LEU A 74 18.32 -15.41 8.98
N ASP A 75 18.63 -16.08 10.09
CA ASP A 75 18.48 -17.53 10.17
C ASP A 75 17.00 -17.94 10.06
N GLU A 76 16.77 -19.24 9.84
CA GLU A 76 15.43 -19.78 9.59
C GLU A 76 14.45 -19.50 10.74
N ARG A 77 14.92 -19.66 11.99
CA ARG A 77 14.10 -19.41 13.18
C ARG A 77 13.67 -17.96 13.27
N SER A 78 14.61 -17.02 13.20
CA SER A 78 14.36 -15.59 13.32
C SER A 78 13.52 -15.07 12.15
N ARG A 79 13.69 -15.65 10.95
CA ARG A 79 12.84 -15.36 9.78
C ARG A 79 11.41 -15.84 10.00
N SER A 80 11.22 -17.02 10.60
CA SER A 80 9.89 -17.51 10.98
C SER A 80 9.22 -16.58 12.00
N GLU A 81 9.93 -16.21 13.06
CA GLU A 81 9.44 -15.28 14.08
C GLU A 81 9.08 -13.90 13.48
N PHE A 82 9.85 -13.42 12.50
CA PHE A 82 9.52 -12.20 11.76
C PHE A 82 8.21 -12.32 10.96
N ASN A 83 7.97 -13.46 10.31
CA ASN A 83 6.73 -13.70 9.59
C ASN A 83 5.52 -13.80 10.54
N ASP A 84 5.67 -14.49 11.67
CA ASP A 84 4.64 -14.56 12.70
C ASP A 84 4.31 -13.17 13.27
N TRP A 85 5.31 -12.31 13.44
CA TRP A 85 5.12 -10.93 13.83
C TRP A 85 4.36 -10.11 12.77
N ILE A 86 4.70 -10.24 11.48
CA ILE A 86 3.94 -9.61 10.38
C ILE A 86 2.48 -10.05 10.41
N ASP A 87 2.24 -11.33 10.68
CA ASP A 87 0.89 -11.90 10.70
C ASP A 87 0.11 -11.58 11.99
N GLY A 88 0.75 -10.96 12.97
CA GLY A 88 0.14 -10.58 14.24
C GLY A 88 0.01 -11.74 15.23
N ILE A 89 0.71 -12.84 14.99
CA ILE A 89 0.79 -14.01 15.87
C ILE A 89 1.74 -13.72 17.04
N GLN A 90 2.83 -13.00 16.78
CA GLN A 90 3.77 -12.53 17.81
C GLN A 90 3.65 -11.02 18.07
N HIS A 91 3.89 -10.61 19.31
CA HIS A 91 3.80 -9.20 19.73
C HIS A 91 5.11 -8.42 19.58
N SER A 92 6.24 -9.10 19.41
CA SER A 92 7.57 -8.49 19.33
C SER A 92 8.29 -8.86 18.04
N LEU A 93 9.02 -7.89 17.49
CA LEU A 93 9.94 -8.12 16.38
C LEU A 93 11.15 -8.94 16.90
N PRO A 94 11.71 -9.88 16.11
CA PRO A 94 12.90 -10.63 16.52
C PRO A 94 14.09 -9.73 16.86
N ASP A 95 14.82 -10.05 17.93
CA ASP A 95 15.95 -9.26 18.42
C ASP A 95 17.05 -9.09 17.35
N GLU A 96 17.23 -10.10 16.51
CA GLU A 96 18.20 -10.16 15.42
C GLU A 96 17.98 -9.06 14.39
N MET A 97 16.74 -8.56 14.24
CA MET A 97 16.43 -7.40 13.40
C MET A 97 17.04 -6.10 13.96
N PHE A 98 17.13 -5.98 15.29
CA PHE A 98 17.76 -4.82 15.94
C PHE A 98 19.28 -4.97 16.00
N LYS A 99 19.78 -6.17 16.34
CA LYS A 99 21.22 -6.46 16.49
C LYS A 99 22.00 -6.28 15.20
N LYS A 100 21.42 -6.62 14.06
CA LYS A 100 22.06 -6.43 12.76
C LYS A 100 22.19 -4.98 12.34
N ASN A 101 21.68 -4.03 13.12
CA ASN A 101 21.58 -2.61 12.80
C ASN A 101 21.27 -2.47 11.32
N ILE A 102 20.09 -2.96 10.94
CA ILE A 102 19.55 -2.91 9.58
C ILE A 102 19.34 -1.42 9.25
N ASN A 103 20.47 -0.73 9.06
CA ASN A 103 20.60 0.62 8.55
C ASN A 103 20.65 0.48 7.03
N THR A 104 19.67 -0.26 6.54
CA THR A 104 19.43 -0.45 5.13
C THR A 104 19.03 0.90 4.61
N LYS A 105 19.86 1.44 3.73
CA LYS A 105 19.45 2.54 2.85
C LYS A 105 18.08 2.17 2.32
N LEU A 106 17.11 3.06 2.56
CA LEU A 106 15.73 2.84 2.17
C LEU A 106 15.74 2.38 0.72
N GLU A 107 15.08 1.26 0.42
CA GLU A 107 14.96 0.83 -0.95
C GLU A 107 14.29 1.95 -1.74
N HIS A 108 15.06 2.59 -2.62
CA HIS A 108 14.57 3.68 -3.43
C HIS A 108 13.69 3.06 -4.50
N SER A 109 12.38 3.23 -4.35
CA SER A 109 11.46 3.05 -5.46
C SER A 109 11.89 3.96 -6.61
N THR A 110 12.03 3.41 -7.81
CA THR A 110 12.22 4.19 -9.05
C THR A 110 10.95 4.95 -9.42
N GLU A 111 9.81 4.52 -8.89
CA GLU A 111 8.52 5.16 -9.08
C GLU A 111 8.32 6.35 -8.13
N SER A 112 7.62 7.37 -8.62
CA SER A 112 7.23 8.53 -7.80
C SER A 112 6.32 8.13 -6.64
N TRP A 113 6.36 8.88 -5.53
CA TRP A 113 5.44 8.67 -4.40
C TRP A 113 3.96 8.73 -4.81
N GLU A 114 3.63 9.55 -5.81
CA GLU A 114 2.27 9.64 -6.33
C GLU A 114 1.81 8.35 -6.99
N PHE A 115 2.70 7.71 -7.74
CA PHE A 115 2.41 6.44 -8.40
C PHE A 115 2.14 5.36 -7.36
N GLU A 116 3.03 5.22 -6.38
CA GLU A 116 2.89 4.22 -5.31
C GLU A 116 1.63 4.44 -4.47
N ALA A 117 1.36 5.69 -4.05
CA ALA A 117 0.15 5.99 -3.27
C ALA A 117 -1.14 5.68 -4.05
N LYS A 118 -1.20 5.99 -5.36
CA LYS A 118 -2.36 5.66 -6.20
C LYS A 118 -2.49 4.16 -6.41
N ARG A 119 -1.38 3.42 -6.54
CA ARG A 119 -1.38 1.96 -6.63
C ARG A 119 -1.90 1.34 -5.34
N LEU A 120 -1.40 1.77 -4.19
CA LEU A 120 -1.84 1.31 -2.87
C LEU A 120 -3.33 1.60 -2.64
N ALA A 121 -3.82 2.77 -3.02
CA ALA A 121 -5.24 3.10 -2.94
C ALA A 121 -6.12 2.16 -3.79
N LYS A 122 -5.63 1.70 -4.96
CA LYS A 122 -6.37 0.72 -5.77
C LYS A 122 -6.40 -0.67 -5.13
N ILE A 123 -5.31 -1.08 -4.48
CA ILE A 123 -5.19 -2.39 -3.84
C ILE A 123 -6.01 -2.44 -2.55
N HIS A 124 -5.92 -1.41 -1.72
CA HIS A 124 -6.49 -1.38 -0.37
C HIS A 124 -7.78 -0.55 -0.26
N GLY A 125 -8.25 0.05 -1.34
CA GLY A 125 -9.42 0.94 -1.37
C GLY A 125 -9.11 2.38 -0.95
N SER A 126 -8.19 2.59 0.00
CA SER A 126 -7.69 3.93 0.37
C SER A 126 -6.29 3.88 0.97
N ILE A 127 -5.52 4.95 0.80
CA ILE A 127 -4.24 5.13 1.51
C ILE A 127 -4.40 5.25 3.03
N ALA A 128 -5.57 5.66 3.52
CA ALA A 128 -5.84 5.79 4.94
C ALA A 128 -5.93 4.42 5.65
N ASP A 129 -6.27 3.38 4.89
CA ASP A 129 -6.43 2.01 5.38
C ASP A 129 -5.12 1.19 5.24
N ALA A 130 -4.11 1.75 4.55
CA ALA A 130 -2.81 1.14 4.34
C ALA A 130 -1.87 1.33 5.55
N THR A 131 -2.24 0.71 6.67
CA THR A 131 -1.42 0.71 7.90
C THR A 131 -0.05 0.06 7.67
N PHE A 132 0.91 0.33 8.56
CA PHE A 132 2.27 -0.24 8.44
C PHE A 132 2.28 -1.76 8.34
N THR A 133 1.46 -2.48 9.13
CA THR A 133 1.35 -3.94 9.06
C THR A 133 0.77 -4.41 7.71
N VAL A 134 -0.22 -3.70 7.16
CA VAL A 134 -0.76 -3.98 5.82
C VAL A 134 0.33 -3.80 4.76
N LEU A 135 1.12 -2.73 4.86
CA LEU A 135 2.22 -2.45 3.94
C LEU A 135 3.37 -3.47 4.06
N LEU A 136 3.64 -4.00 5.26
CA LEU A 136 4.57 -5.11 5.46
C LEU A 136 4.10 -6.40 4.78
N LYS A 137 2.82 -6.74 4.92
CA LYS A 137 2.22 -7.89 4.22
C LYS A 137 2.28 -7.71 2.70
N GLN A 138 1.98 -6.52 2.20
CA GLN A 138 2.10 -6.17 0.79
C GLN A 138 3.54 -6.31 0.27
N ALA A 139 4.51 -5.77 1.00
CA ALA A 139 5.92 -5.89 0.65
C ALA A 139 6.41 -7.35 0.63
N ARG A 140 5.96 -8.17 1.58
CA ARG A 140 6.23 -9.61 1.60
C ARG A 140 5.65 -10.30 0.36
N GLN A 141 4.41 -9.97 -0.02
CA GLN A 141 3.78 -10.53 -1.21
C GLN A 141 4.52 -10.13 -2.49
N GLU A 142 4.88 -8.85 -2.65
CA GLU A 142 5.64 -8.37 -3.82
C GLU A 142 6.97 -9.12 -3.98
N ARG A 143 7.62 -9.47 -2.86
CA ARG A 143 8.85 -10.24 -2.87
C ARG A 143 8.61 -11.68 -3.32
N LEU A 144 7.55 -12.34 -2.84
CA LEU A 144 7.18 -13.69 -3.25
C LEU A 144 6.79 -13.75 -4.74
N ASP A 145 6.06 -12.74 -5.24
CA ASP A 145 5.66 -12.65 -6.64
C ASP A 145 6.88 -12.46 -7.57
N ALA A 146 7.90 -11.72 -7.13
CA ALA A 146 9.14 -11.55 -7.88
C ALA A 146 9.95 -12.85 -8.06
N PHE A 147 9.78 -13.83 -7.18
CA PHE A 147 10.40 -15.16 -7.28
C PHE A 147 9.49 -16.23 -7.87
N SER A 148 8.23 -15.90 -8.14
CA SER A 148 7.35 -16.81 -8.86
C SER A 148 7.81 -16.87 -10.32
N PRO A 149 8.09 -18.07 -10.88
CA PRO A 149 8.40 -18.17 -12.30
C PRO A 149 7.26 -17.53 -13.09
N PRO A 150 7.54 -16.81 -14.19
CA PRO A 150 6.48 -16.29 -15.03
C PRO A 150 5.61 -17.48 -15.40
N ASN A 151 4.31 -17.39 -15.12
CA ASN A 151 3.33 -18.29 -15.73
C ASN A 151 3.42 -18.02 -17.25
N GLU A 152 4.33 -18.71 -17.92
CA GLU A 152 4.19 -19.04 -19.33
C GLU A 152 2.84 -19.73 -19.40
N GLY A 153 1.84 -18.98 -19.88
CA GLY A 153 0.47 -19.42 -19.88
C GLY A 153 0.34 -20.80 -20.49
N LEU A 154 -0.54 -21.60 -19.91
CA LEU A 154 -1.74 -22.14 -20.58
C LEU A 154 -1.98 -21.59 -22.02
N GLN A 155 -1.06 -21.85 -22.94
CA GLN A 155 -1.24 -21.87 -24.38
C GLN A 155 -1.23 -23.34 -24.82
N ASN A 156 -2.11 -24.15 -24.23
CA ASN A 156 -2.50 -25.45 -24.78
C ASN A 156 -4.00 -25.65 -24.54
N GLY A 157 -4.77 -24.65 -24.96
CA GLY A 157 -6.22 -24.67 -25.00
C GLY A 157 -6.74 -24.44 -26.42
N LYS A 158 -6.11 -25.05 -27.43
CA LYS A 158 -6.60 -25.22 -28.81
C LYS A 158 -5.53 -25.92 -29.64
N LEU A 159 -5.51 -27.25 -29.63
CA LEU A 159 -5.03 -28.12 -30.71
C LEU A 159 -5.25 -29.57 -30.26
N GLY A 160 -6.43 -30.10 -30.57
CA GLY A 160 -6.82 -31.45 -30.16
C GLY A 160 -8.26 -31.83 -30.50
N GLN A 161 -8.80 -31.35 -31.60
CA GLN A 161 -9.98 -31.96 -32.23
C GLN A 161 -9.80 -31.94 -33.74
N GLN A 162 -9.22 -33.02 -34.27
CA GLN A 162 -9.66 -33.69 -35.51
C GLN A 162 -8.64 -34.79 -35.83
N CYS A 163 -9.08 -36.03 -35.63
CA CYS A 163 -8.73 -37.24 -36.40
C CYS A 163 -9.41 -38.43 -35.71
N GLY A 164 -10.75 -38.49 -35.85
CA GLY A 164 -11.49 -39.72 -35.63
C GLY A 164 -11.41 -40.54 -36.90
N TRP A 165 -10.72 -41.67 -36.84
CA TRP A 165 -10.78 -42.71 -37.85
C TRP A 165 -12.17 -43.36 -37.84
N ARG A 166 -12.84 -43.32 -38.99
CA ARG A 166 -13.72 -44.38 -39.51
C ARG A 166 -13.90 -44.20 -41.00
#